data_AF-A0A1C6J117-F1
#
_entry.id   AF-A0A1C6J117-F1
#
_cell.length_a   1.000
_cell.length_b   1.000
_cell.length_c   1.000
_cell.angle_alpha   90.00
_cell.angle_beta   90.00
_cell.angle_gamma   90.00
#
_symmetry.space_group_name_H-M   'P 1'
#
loop_
_entity.id
_entity.type
_entity.pdbx_description
1 polymer ?
#
loop_
_entity_poly.entity_id
_entity_poly.type
_entity_poly.pdbx_seq_one_letter_code
_entity_poly.pdbx_strand_id
1 'polypeptide(L)'
;MHADEINVAATEELGKEVYHYHLHAMVLPVVEKEILWSKRCKDEKLRGTVKEVVHQVSHSKKWKSDIPLTDEKGNPLLRKNGKPMFRASYSILQDELFNHMTEQGFKGFQRGEYGSTAEHLTSLQYQIKQDKERLEKLQKRIQREQIKYEPARNVSKTYNEIDRMGQKTITGKMAISKEDYSELTALAKEGITSRAEISELEQSANYYRQKYFDCANALERMKTKYNELKEKCRPFLQALEHFPEVAKLFTEKVKQLFSFKEAQERAEKEAREKERQERIKARRNKRGMER
;
A
#
# COMPACT_ATOMS: atom_id res chain seq x y z
N MET A 1 16.88 22.22 -2.81
CA MET A 1 15.51 21.89 -3.23
C MET A 1 15.44 22.22 -4.71
N HIS A 2 15.38 21.20 -5.56
CA HIS A 2 15.29 21.36 -7.01
C HIS A 2 13.79 21.32 -7.38
N ALA A 3 13.29 22.42 -7.94
CA ALA A 3 11.95 22.51 -8.49
C ALA A 3 12.09 22.28 -9.99
N ASP A 4 11.68 21.11 -10.46
CA ASP A 4 12.15 20.63 -11.77
C ASP A 4 11.22 21.02 -12.92
N GLU A 5 9.94 21.35 -12.68
CA GLU A 5 8.98 21.64 -13.77
C GLU A 5 7.91 22.71 -13.39
N ILE A 6 7.62 23.66 -14.29
CA ILE A 6 6.52 24.64 -14.14
C ILE A 6 5.19 24.00 -14.56
N ASN A 7 4.19 24.07 -13.70
CA ASN A 7 2.82 23.66 -14.02
C ASN A 7 2.09 24.80 -14.74
N VAL A 8 2.09 24.76 -16.06
CA VAL A 8 1.51 25.78 -16.94
C VAL A 8 0.01 25.96 -16.66
N ALA A 9 -0.75 24.87 -16.49
CA ALA A 9 -2.19 24.93 -16.26
C ALA A 9 -2.57 25.63 -14.95
N ALA A 10 -1.89 25.28 -13.85
CA ALA A 10 -2.15 25.92 -12.55
C ALA A 10 -1.63 27.38 -12.51
N THR A 11 -0.56 27.66 -13.26
CA THR A 11 -0.01 29.02 -13.39
C THR A 11 -0.98 29.95 -14.12
N GLU A 12 -1.63 29.47 -15.19
CA GLU A 12 -2.66 30.23 -15.91
C GLU A 12 -3.90 30.48 -15.04
N GLU A 13 -4.34 29.48 -14.26
CA GLU A 13 -5.52 29.60 -13.39
C GLU A 13 -5.30 30.56 -12.21
N LEU A 14 -4.12 30.52 -11.59
CA LEU A 14 -3.81 31.30 -10.39
C LEU A 14 -3.08 32.63 -10.67
N GLY A 15 -2.66 32.87 -11.92
CA GLY A 15 -1.91 34.06 -12.34
C GLY A 15 -0.55 34.21 -11.66
N LYS A 16 0.02 33.12 -11.13
CA LYS A 16 1.29 33.07 -10.41
C LYS A 16 2.01 31.78 -10.75
N GLU A 17 3.33 31.84 -10.89
CA GLU A 17 4.13 30.66 -11.26
C GLU A 17 3.98 29.54 -10.22
N VAL A 18 3.45 28.40 -10.66
CA VAL A 18 3.27 27.20 -9.85
C VAL A 18 4.27 26.14 -10.32
N TYR A 19 5.14 25.70 -9.42
CA TYR A 19 6.13 24.67 -9.70
C TYR A 19 5.68 23.31 -9.16
N HIS A 20 5.94 22.24 -9.92
CA HIS A 20 5.66 20.87 -9.50
C HIS A 20 6.79 20.40 -8.56
N TYR A 21 6.43 20.05 -7.32
CA TYR A 21 7.33 19.36 -6.40
C TYR A 21 6.75 17.98 -6.15
N HIS A 22 7.57 16.93 -6.22
CA HIS A 22 7.13 15.53 -6.22
C HIS A 22 5.99 15.27 -5.20
N LEU A 23 4.80 15.06 -5.77
CA LEU A 23 3.51 14.68 -5.18
C LEU A 23 2.60 15.73 -4.51
N HIS A 24 2.97 17.01 -4.42
CA HIS A 24 2.04 18.05 -3.96
C HIS A 24 2.26 19.37 -4.73
N ALA A 25 1.19 19.91 -5.34
CA ALA A 25 1.20 21.27 -5.87
C ALA A 25 1.16 22.25 -4.68
N MET A 26 2.29 22.91 -4.40
CA MET A 26 2.38 23.99 -3.40
C MET A 26 2.76 25.28 -4.12
N VAL A 27 1.97 26.35 -3.90
CA VAL A 27 2.33 27.69 -4.36
C VAL A 27 3.41 28.24 -3.43
N LEU A 28 4.66 28.15 -3.86
CA LEU A 28 5.81 28.65 -3.11
C LEU A 28 6.32 29.96 -3.74
N PRO A 29 6.59 31.02 -2.96
CA PRO A 29 7.19 32.24 -3.49
C PRO A 29 8.66 31.99 -3.82
N VAL A 30 8.94 31.83 -5.11
CA VAL A 30 10.28 31.69 -5.68
C VAL A 30 10.82 33.09 -5.99
N VAL A 31 12.12 33.29 -5.74
CA VAL A 31 12.81 34.54 -6.10
C VAL A 31 14.00 34.19 -6.98
N GLU A 32 14.19 34.93 -8.07
CA GLU A 32 15.37 34.83 -8.91
C GLU A 32 16.60 35.31 -8.14
N LYS A 33 17.63 34.46 -8.06
CA LYS A 33 18.88 34.82 -7.41
C LYS A 33 20.05 34.57 -8.33
N GLU A 34 20.76 35.64 -8.63
CA GLU A 34 22.02 35.59 -9.36
C GLU A 34 23.14 35.10 -8.43
N ILE A 35 23.71 33.94 -8.74
CA ILE A 35 24.93 33.46 -8.11
C ILE A 35 26.09 34.04 -8.91
N LEU A 36 26.88 34.90 -8.28
CA LEU A 36 28.08 35.47 -8.90
C LEU A 36 29.27 34.51 -8.78
N TRP A 37 30.18 34.57 -9.74
CA TRP A 37 31.47 33.89 -9.63
C TRP A 37 32.26 34.39 -8.41
N SER A 38 32.80 33.45 -7.65
CA SER A 38 33.50 33.75 -6.41
C SER A 38 34.77 34.57 -6.66
N LYS A 39 35.18 35.36 -5.66
CA LYS A 39 36.45 36.11 -5.69
C LYS A 39 37.70 35.22 -5.83
N ARG A 40 37.55 33.89 -5.66
CA ARG A 40 38.61 32.87 -5.78
C ARG A 40 38.62 32.17 -7.14
N CYS A 41 37.78 32.59 -8.10
CA CYS A 41 37.78 32.01 -9.44
C CYS A 41 39.13 32.25 -10.14
N LYS A 42 39.65 31.24 -10.86
CA LYS A 42 40.95 31.31 -11.55
C LYS A 42 40.95 32.32 -12.70
N ASP A 43 39.86 32.42 -13.43
CA ASP A 43 39.70 33.42 -14.51
C ASP A 43 39.27 34.76 -13.94
N GLU A 44 40.13 35.77 -14.09
CA GLU A 44 39.91 37.10 -13.51
C GLU A 44 38.73 37.83 -14.16
N LYS A 45 38.47 37.60 -15.44
CA LYS A 45 37.37 38.22 -16.20
C LYS A 45 35.98 37.74 -15.77
N LEU A 46 35.88 36.57 -15.15
CA LEU A 46 34.61 36.00 -14.71
C LEU A 46 34.23 36.43 -13.30
N ARG A 47 35.17 36.93 -12.49
CA ARG A 47 34.90 37.32 -11.09
C ARG A 47 33.83 38.42 -11.03
N GLY A 48 32.79 38.21 -10.23
CA GLY A 48 31.70 39.17 -10.09
C GLY A 48 30.68 39.18 -11.24
N THR A 49 30.89 38.40 -12.30
CA THR A 49 29.85 38.15 -13.31
C THR A 49 28.89 37.07 -12.85
N VAL A 50 27.68 37.05 -13.41
CA VAL A 50 26.65 36.06 -13.09
C VAL A 50 27.12 34.69 -13.58
N LYS A 51 27.30 33.77 -12.63
CA LYS A 51 27.67 32.38 -12.89
C LYS A 51 26.45 31.55 -13.26
N GLU A 52 25.37 31.72 -12.51
CA GLU A 52 24.15 30.96 -12.65
C GLU A 52 22.99 31.75 -12.03
N VAL A 53 21.84 31.77 -12.69
CA VAL A 53 20.61 32.30 -12.12
C VAL A 53 19.81 31.10 -11.62
N VAL A 54 19.64 31.00 -10.30
CA VAL A 54 18.93 29.89 -9.68
C VAL A 54 17.62 30.39 -9.11
N HIS A 55 16.54 29.67 -9.42
CA HIS A 55 15.21 29.86 -8.86
C HIS A 55 15.17 29.22 -7.46
N GLN A 56 15.30 30.05 -6.42
CA GLN A 56 15.35 29.56 -5.04
C GLN A 56 14.08 29.96 -4.29
N VAL A 57 13.46 29.00 -3.60
CA VAL A 57 12.40 29.28 -2.63
C VAL A 57 12.97 30.22 -1.55
N SER A 58 12.35 31.39 -1.37
CA SER A 58 12.85 32.39 -0.44
C SER A 58 12.88 31.84 1.00
N HIS A 59 14.08 31.54 1.51
CA HIS A 59 14.35 31.28 2.93
C HIS A 59 14.35 32.57 3.77
N SER A 60 13.70 33.63 3.29
CA SER A 60 13.80 34.92 3.96
C SER A 60 13.17 34.84 5.36
N LYS A 61 13.82 35.53 6.30
CA LYS A 61 13.34 35.92 7.64
C LYS A 61 11.97 36.65 7.63
N LYS A 62 11.20 36.61 6.53
CA LYS A 62 9.92 37.31 6.35
C LYS A 62 8.72 36.58 6.94
N TRP A 63 8.86 35.30 7.28
CA TRP A 63 7.85 34.60 8.07
C TRP A 63 8.13 34.88 9.55
N LYS A 64 7.72 36.07 10.02
CA LYS A 64 7.64 36.32 11.46
C LYS A 64 6.60 35.36 12.01
N SER A 65 7.05 34.37 12.76
CA SER A 65 6.16 33.60 13.62
C SER A 65 5.74 34.52 14.77
N ASP A 66 4.49 35.00 14.75
CA ASP A 66 3.96 35.86 15.82
C ASP A 66 3.44 35.03 17.02
N ILE A 67 3.49 33.70 16.92
CA ILE A 67 3.03 32.77 17.96
C ILE A 67 4.20 32.43 18.90
N PRO A 68 4.17 32.88 20.17
CA PRO A 68 5.22 32.54 21.14
C PRO A 68 5.16 31.05 21.48
N LEU A 69 6.33 30.46 21.73
CA LEU A 69 6.45 29.08 22.18
C LEU A 69 6.07 29.03 23.67
N THR A 70 5.10 28.19 24.01
CA THR A 70 4.47 28.19 25.33
C THR A 70 4.90 26.96 26.13
N ASP A 71 5.14 27.12 27.43
CA ASP A 71 5.37 26.01 28.37
C ASP A 71 4.05 25.29 28.72
N GLU A 72 4.10 24.13 29.39
CA GLU A 72 2.92 23.31 29.78
C GLU A 72 1.86 24.08 30.59
N LYS A 73 2.21 25.26 31.13
CA LYS A 73 1.35 26.16 31.92
C LYS A 73 0.86 27.41 31.17
N GLY A 74 1.06 27.51 29.85
CA GLY A 74 0.52 28.63 29.08
C GLY A 74 1.40 29.90 29.03
N ASN A 75 2.62 29.86 29.59
CA ASN A 75 3.53 31.02 29.62
C ASN A 75 4.55 31.01 28.45
N PRO A 76 4.86 32.17 27.84
CA PRO A 76 5.80 32.25 26.72
C PRO A 76 7.25 32.01 27.19
N LEU A 77 7.93 31.05 26.56
CA LEU A 77 9.33 30.72 26.83
C LEU A 77 10.25 31.86 26.35
N LEU A 78 11.10 32.36 27.25
CA LEU A 78 12.03 33.46 26.97
C LEU A 78 13.43 32.92 26.63
N ARG A 79 14.12 33.53 25.66
CA ARG A 79 15.55 33.30 25.43
C ARG A 79 16.38 33.91 26.56
N LYS A 80 17.65 33.53 26.66
CA LYS A 80 18.67 34.12 27.55
C LYS A 80 18.77 35.66 27.48
N ASN A 81 18.27 36.26 26.39
CA ASN A 81 18.31 37.70 26.14
C ASN A 81 16.97 38.40 26.45
N GLY A 82 16.04 37.75 27.17
CA GLY A 82 14.74 38.30 27.56
C GLY A 82 13.69 38.42 26.45
N LYS A 83 14.00 37.97 25.21
CA LYS A 83 13.05 37.96 24.09
C LYS A 83 12.26 36.64 24.03
N PRO A 84 10.95 36.65 23.73
CA PRO A 84 10.18 35.43 23.56
C PRO A 84 10.75 34.56 22.43
N MET A 85 10.80 33.26 22.69
CA MET A 85 10.98 32.25 21.66
C MET A 85 9.67 32.11 20.92
N PHE A 86 9.75 32.09 19.59
CA PHE A 86 8.59 31.89 18.76
C PHE A 86 8.68 30.51 18.11
N ARG A 87 7.53 29.95 17.80
CA ARG A 87 7.45 28.66 17.13
C ARG A 87 8.01 28.75 15.72
N ALA A 88 8.76 27.74 15.27
CA ALA A 88 9.28 27.73 13.90
C ALA A 88 8.11 27.79 12.89
N SER A 89 8.22 28.67 11.89
CA SER A 89 7.17 28.91 10.88
C SER A 89 6.68 27.64 10.19
N TYR A 90 7.59 26.71 9.87
CA TYR A 90 7.24 25.41 9.28
C TYR A 90 6.37 24.52 10.17
N SER A 91 6.50 24.63 11.50
CA SER A 91 5.67 23.85 12.44
C SER A 91 4.24 24.37 12.51
N ILE A 92 4.05 25.68 12.30
CA ILE A 92 2.73 26.34 12.18
C ILE A 92 2.07 25.90 10.87
N LEU A 93 2.81 25.93 9.75
CA LEU A 93 2.30 25.47 8.45
C LEU A 93 1.84 24.01 8.47
N GLN A 94 2.57 23.12 9.17
CA GLN A 94 2.14 21.73 9.34
C GLN A 94 0.80 21.62 10.09
N ASP A 95 0.53 22.51 11.05
CA ASP A 95 -0.75 22.53 11.80
C ASP A 95 -1.88 23.07 10.95
N GLU A 96 -1.66 24.22 10.32
CA GLU A 96 -2.65 24.87 9.47
C GLU A 96 -3.04 23.97 8.30
N LEU A 97 -2.06 23.32 7.66
CA LEU A 97 -2.32 22.35 6.59
C LEU A 97 -3.14 21.16 7.11
N PHE A 98 -2.79 20.63 8.29
CA PHE A 98 -3.52 19.51 8.87
C PHE A 98 -4.97 19.86 9.20
N ASN A 99 -5.18 21.03 9.82
CA ASN A 99 -6.51 21.54 10.17
C ASN A 99 -7.33 21.82 8.90
N HIS A 100 -6.75 22.51 7.93
CA HIS A 100 -7.42 22.85 6.67
C HIS A 100 -7.86 21.60 5.90
N MET A 101 -6.97 20.61 5.76
CA MET A 101 -7.30 19.36 5.07
C MET A 101 -8.37 18.55 5.82
N THR A 102 -8.35 18.59 7.16
CA THR A 102 -9.37 17.95 8.00
C THR A 102 -10.73 18.63 7.86
N GLU A 103 -10.77 19.98 7.85
CA GLU A 103 -11.99 20.78 7.65
C GLU A 103 -12.61 20.55 6.26
N GLN A 104 -11.79 20.37 5.23
CA GLN A 104 -12.24 20.03 3.87
C GLN A 104 -12.69 18.56 3.72
N GLY A 105 -12.70 17.79 4.81
CA GLY A 105 -13.25 16.44 4.84
C GLY A 105 -12.29 15.33 4.44
N PHE A 106 -11.00 15.62 4.22
CA PHE A 106 -9.99 14.59 4.03
C PHE A 106 -9.74 13.87 5.36
N LYS A 107 -10.01 12.56 5.40
CA LYS A 107 -9.80 11.70 6.57
C LYS A 107 -8.82 10.60 6.19
N GLY A 108 -7.78 10.38 6.99
CA GLY A 108 -6.82 9.27 6.77
C GLY A 108 -5.34 9.64 6.75
N PHE A 109 -4.99 10.90 7.00
CA PHE A 109 -3.61 11.31 7.23
C PHE A 109 -3.48 11.82 8.68
N GLN A 110 -2.27 11.69 9.24
CA GLN A 110 -1.98 12.11 10.61
C GLN A 110 -0.95 13.22 10.57
N ARG A 111 -1.02 14.07 11.59
CA ARG A 111 0.00 15.07 11.82
C ARG A 111 1.33 14.39 12.18
N GLY A 112 2.43 14.86 11.57
CA GLY A 112 3.79 14.48 12.00
C GLY A 112 4.09 14.89 13.44
N GLU A 113 5.08 14.24 14.06
CA GLU A 113 5.44 14.48 15.46
C GLU A 113 5.86 15.93 15.72
N TYR A 114 5.32 16.52 16.79
CA TYR A 114 5.68 17.88 17.22
C TYR A 114 7.15 17.93 17.64
N GLY A 115 7.91 18.85 17.06
CA GLY A 115 9.32 19.05 17.43
C GLY A 115 10.27 17.96 16.92
N SER A 116 9.86 17.17 15.93
CA SER A 116 10.71 16.13 15.35
C SER A 116 12.06 16.68 14.90
N THR A 117 13.13 16.04 15.36
CA THR A 117 14.52 16.29 14.94
C THR A 117 14.95 15.39 13.79
N ALA A 118 14.00 14.67 13.17
CA ALA A 118 14.27 13.77 12.06
C ALA A 118 14.85 14.56 10.87
N GLU A 119 16.05 14.16 10.43
CA GLU A 119 16.67 14.73 9.24
C GLU A 119 15.93 14.25 7.99
N HIS A 120 15.74 15.17 7.04
CA HIS A 120 15.16 14.82 5.75
C HIS A 120 16.13 13.92 4.97
N LEU A 121 15.70 12.69 4.71
CA LEU A 121 16.42 11.76 3.85
C LEU A 121 16.06 12.00 2.38
N THR A 122 17.05 11.99 1.49
CA THR A 122 16.80 11.89 0.05
C THR A 122 16.09 10.56 -0.26
N SER A 123 15.35 10.49 -1.37
CA SER A 123 14.61 9.28 -1.76
C SER A 123 15.49 8.03 -1.77
N LEU A 124 16.72 8.15 -2.29
CA LEU A 124 17.69 7.06 -2.31
C LEU A 124 18.15 6.66 -0.89
N GLN A 125 18.45 7.63 -0.02
CA GLN A 125 18.82 7.34 1.37
C GLN A 125 17.68 6.68 2.15
N TYR A 126 16.44 7.09 1.90
CA TYR A 126 15.27 6.46 2.49
C TYR A 126 15.11 5.01 2.04
N GLN A 127 15.24 4.75 0.73
CA GLN A 127 15.19 3.39 0.17
C GLN A 127 16.27 2.50 0.77
N ILE A 128 17.52 2.97 0.82
CA ILE A 128 18.65 2.24 1.42
C ILE A 128 18.36 1.88 2.89
N LYS A 129 17.80 2.82 3.67
CA LYS A 129 17.46 2.58 5.07
C LYS A 129 16.39 1.48 5.20
N GLN A 130 15.32 1.56 4.40
CA GLN A 130 14.26 0.57 4.40
C GLN A 130 14.74 -0.82 3.98
N ASP A 131 15.58 -0.90 2.94
CA ASP A 131 16.14 -2.17 2.46
C ASP A 131 17.05 -2.80 3.50
N LYS A 132 17.82 -1.99 4.23
CA LYS A 132 18.68 -2.48 5.32
C LYS A 132 17.86 -3.07 6.47
N GLU A 133 16.79 -2.40 6.90
CA GLU A 133 15.88 -2.93 7.91
C GLU A 133 15.17 -4.21 7.44
N ARG A 134 14.79 -4.28 6.17
CA ARG A 134 14.18 -5.48 5.58
C ARG A 134 15.17 -6.64 5.55
N LEU A 135 16.42 -6.39 5.18
CA LEU A 135 17.48 -7.39 5.15
C LEU A 135 17.77 -7.96 6.54
N GLU A 136 17.86 -7.10 7.57
CA GLU A 136 18.06 -7.54 8.96
C GLU A 136 16.89 -8.41 9.46
N LYS A 137 15.65 -8.05 9.11
CA LYS A 137 14.46 -8.86 9.45
C LYS A 137 14.51 -10.23 8.76
N LEU A 138 14.92 -10.29 7.50
CA LEU A 138 15.09 -11.54 6.76
C LEU A 138 16.21 -12.41 7.36
N GLN A 139 17.36 -11.83 7.67
CA GLN A 139 18.47 -12.53 8.32
C GLN A 139 18.06 -13.11 9.68
N LYS A 140 17.35 -12.34 10.52
CA LYS A 140 16.80 -12.82 11.80
C LYS A 140 15.82 -13.98 11.62
N ARG A 141 15.00 -13.98 10.57
CA ARG A 141 14.09 -15.10 10.26
C ARG A 141 14.87 -16.34 9.85
N ILE A 142 15.81 -16.20 8.92
CA ILE A 142 16.67 -17.30 8.44
C ILE A 142 17.43 -17.93 9.62
N GLN A 143 18.01 -17.11 10.51
CA GLN A 143 18.76 -17.61 11.66
C GLN A 143 17.88 -18.37 12.66
N ARG A 144 16.67 -17.86 12.94
CA ARG A 144 15.69 -18.58 13.79
C ARG A 144 15.28 -19.91 13.17
N GLU A 145 15.11 -19.93 11.85
CA GLU A 145 14.72 -21.11 11.10
C GLU A 145 15.85 -22.14 11.04
N GLN A 146 17.09 -21.72 10.83
CA GLN A 146 18.27 -22.60 10.91
C GLN A 146 18.42 -23.25 12.29
N ILE A 147 18.31 -22.48 13.38
CA ILE A 147 18.38 -23.02 14.76
C ILE A 147 17.27 -24.04 15.02
N LYS A 148 16.09 -23.88 14.41
CA LYS A 148 14.97 -24.81 14.52
C LYS A 148 15.26 -26.15 13.81
N TYR A 149 15.97 -26.13 12.68
CA TYR A 149 16.18 -27.32 11.84
C TYR A 149 17.56 -27.98 11.96
N GLU A 150 18.59 -27.31 12.49
CA GLU A 150 19.92 -27.91 12.72
C GLU A 150 19.93 -29.16 13.62
N PRO A 151 19.11 -29.27 14.70
CA PRO A 151 19.06 -30.47 15.52
C PRO A 151 18.46 -31.70 14.81
N ALA A 152 17.69 -31.49 13.73
CA ALA A 152 17.01 -32.54 12.96
C ALA A 152 17.78 -32.97 11.70
N ARG A 153 18.77 -32.18 11.25
CA ARG A 153 19.36 -32.39 9.91
C ARG A 153 20.40 -33.52 9.83
N ASN A 154 20.87 -34.03 10.97
CA ASN A 154 21.98 -35.00 11.01
C ASN A 154 21.58 -36.43 11.39
N VAL A 155 20.30 -36.71 11.65
CA VAL A 155 19.87 -38.03 12.11
C VAL A 155 18.82 -38.60 11.16
N SER A 156 19.26 -39.04 9.99
CA SER A 156 18.44 -39.90 9.13
C SER A 156 18.95 -41.33 9.24
N LYS A 157 18.12 -42.25 9.73
CA LYS A 157 18.42 -43.69 9.77
C LYS A 157 17.30 -44.46 9.10
N THR A 158 17.65 -45.51 8.39
CA THR A 158 16.68 -46.44 7.79
C THR A 158 16.09 -47.34 8.88
N TYR A 159 14.87 -47.85 8.69
CA TYR A 159 14.23 -48.80 9.62
C TYR A 159 15.16 -49.95 10.06
N ASN A 160 15.95 -50.51 9.12
CA ASN A 160 16.89 -51.60 9.40
C ASN A 160 18.08 -51.20 10.29
N GLU A 161 18.44 -49.92 10.31
CA GLU A 161 19.54 -49.41 11.13
C GLU A 161 19.05 -49.17 12.56
N ILE A 162 17.83 -48.65 12.72
CA ILE A 162 17.15 -48.48 14.01
C ILE A 162 16.94 -49.82 14.70
N ASP A 163 16.52 -50.85 13.96
CA ASP A 163 16.29 -52.20 14.50
C ASP A 163 17.58 -52.88 14.99
N ARG A 164 18.72 -52.53 14.39
CA ARG A 164 20.05 -53.07 14.75
C ARG A 164 20.69 -52.38 15.96
N MET A 165 20.22 -51.20 16.36
CA MET A 165 20.76 -50.40 17.47
C MET A 165 20.53 -51.02 18.85
N GLY A 166 19.59 -51.97 18.98
CA GLY A 166 19.34 -52.73 20.20
C GLY A 166 19.53 -54.22 19.99
N GLN A 167 20.73 -54.74 20.26
CA GLN A 167 21.00 -56.18 20.16
C GLN A 167 20.70 -56.88 21.49
N LYS A 168 20.08 -58.06 21.41
CA LYS A 168 19.95 -58.96 22.57
C LYS A 168 21.32 -59.55 22.89
N THR A 169 21.79 -59.29 24.09
CA THR A 169 22.94 -60.01 24.65
C THR A 169 22.61 -61.49 24.83
N ILE A 170 23.64 -62.33 24.91
CA ILE A 170 23.53 -63.79 25.07
C ILE A 170 22.67 -64.18 26.29
N THR A 171 22.57 -63.29 27.29
CA THR A 171 21.72 -63.40 28.49
C THR A 171 20.29 -62.89 28.32
N GLY A 172 19.86 -62.53 27.10
CA GLY A 172 18.51 -62.08 26.76
C GLY A 172 18.20 -60.62 27.09
N LYS A 173 19.13 -59.89 27.71
CA LYS A 173 18.98 -58.46 28.01
C LYS A 173 19.31 -57.62 26.76
N MET A 174 18.52 -56.60 26.46
CA MET A 174 18.87 -55.62 25.43
C MET A 174 20.04 -54.77 25.90
N ALA A 175 21.10 -54.70 25.10
CA ALA A 175 22.17 -53.73 25.27
C ALA A 175 22.10 -52.74 24.11
N ILE A 176 22.09 -51.45 24.45
CA ILE A 176 22.14 -50.33 23.52
C ILE A 176 23.41 -49.55 23.87
N SER A 177 24.20 -49.17 22.87
CA SER A 177 25.37 -48.32 23.08
C SER A 177 24.94 -46.91 23.49
N LYS A 178 25.84 -46.15 24.14
CA LYS A 178 25.51 -44.79 24.59
C LYS A 178 25.24 -43.86 23.40
N GLU A 179 25.96 -44.10 22.31
CA GLU A 179 25.83 -43.42 21.03
C GLU A 179 24.46 -43.73 20.39
N ASP A 180 24.11 -45.01 20.26
CA ASP A 180 22.82 -45.45 19.70
C ASP A 180 21.63 -44.94 20.53
N TYR A 181 21.76 -44.90 21.86
CA TYR A 181 20.71 -44.34 22.72
C TYR A 181 20.49 -42.85 22.45
N SER A 182 21.57 -42.10 22.25
CA SER A 182 21.49 -40.66 21.97
C SER A 182 20.93 -40.37 20.58
N GLU A 183 21.30 -41.17 19.57
CA GLU A 183 20.73 -41.11 18.22
C GLU A 183 19.24 -41.46 18.20
N LEU A 184 18.82 -42.54 18.87
CA LEU A 184 17.41 -42.91 19.00
C LEU A 184 16.58 -41.83 19.70
N THR A 185 17.16 -41.19 20.72
CA THR A 185 16.51 -40.07 21.43
C THR A 185 16.35 -38.85 20.52
N ALA A 186 17.33 -38.56 19.66
CA ALA A 186 17.25 -37.49 18.68
C ALA A 186 16.18 -37.78 17.60
N LEU A 187 16.17 -38.99 17.04
CA LEU A 187 15.14 -39.45 16.09
C LEU A 187 13.73 -39.38 16.68
N ALA A 188 13.56 -39.79 17.94
CA ALA A 188 12.27 -39.73 18.61
C ALA A 188 11.79 -38.28 18.82
N LYS A 189 12.70 -37.37 19.20
CA LYS A 189 12.39 -35.94 19.33
C LYS A 189 12.01 -35.34 17.97
N GLU A 190 12.78 -35.63 16.92
CA GLU A 190 12.48 -35.20 15.55
C GLU A 190 11.15 -35.76 15.06
N GLY A 191 10.87 -37.04 15.29
CA GLY A 191 9.60 -37.67 14.93
C GLY A 191 8.40 -37.05 15.63
N ILE A 192 8.54 -36.57 16.87
CA ILE A 192 7.47 -35.86 17.59
C ILE A 192 7.29 -34.44 17.05
N THR A 193 8.37 -33.70 16.80
CA THR A 193 8.30 -32.32 16.31
C THR A 193 7.86 -32.23 14.85
N SER A 194 8.31 -33.16 14.01
CA SER A 194 7.97 -33.20 12.57
C SER A 194 6.51 -33.59 12.33
N ARG A 195 5.85 -34.36 13.22
CA ARG A 195 4.44 -34.75 13.05
C ARG A 195 3.49 -33.57 12.92
N ALA A 196 3.71 -32.51 13.70
CA ALA A 196 2.89 -31.31 13.61
C ALA A 196 3.13 -30.59 12.27
N GLU A 197 4.38 -30.48 11.85
CA GLU A 197 4.75 -29.84 10.57
C GLU A 197 4.27 -30.63 9.36
N ILE A 198 4.38 -31.96 9.40
CA ILE A 198 3.85 -32.85 8.35
C ILE A 198 2.34 -32.67 8.24
N SER A 199 1.61 -32.64 9.35
CA SER A 199 0.17 -32.39 9.36
C SER A 199 -0.19 -31.02 8.77
N GLU A 200 0.54 -29.95 9.12
CA GLU A 200 0.34 -28.62 8.54
C GLU A 200 0.65 -28.58 7.04
N LEU A 201 1.70 -29.26 6.60
CA LEU A 201 2.07 -29.37 5.19
C LEU A 201 1.04 -30.18 4.41
N GLU A 202 0.53 -31.28 4.95
CA GLU A 202 -0.54 -32.09 4.34
C GLU A 202 -1.84 -31.28 4.21
N GLN A 203 -2.22 -30.52 5.25
CA GLN A 203 -3.37 -29.62 5.20
C GLN A 203 -3.20 -28.55 4.13
N SER A 204 -2.01 -27.95 4.06
CA SER A 204 -1.69 -26.94 3.05
C SER A 204 -1.73 -27.53 1.64
N ALA A 205 -1.14 -28.71 1.44
CA ALA A 205 -1.16 -29.42 0.16
C ALA A 205 -2.59 -29.75 -0.28
N ASN A 206 -3.43 -30.23 0.65
CA ASN A 206 -4.85 -30.51 0.38
C ASN A 206 -5.62 -29.23 0.03
N TYR A 207 -5.37 -28.13 0.74
CA TYR A 207 -5.97 -26.83 0.44
C TYR A 207 -5.65 -26.37 -0.98
N TYR A 208 -4.37 -26.39 -1.38
CA TYR A 208 -3.96 -25.97 -2.72
C TYR A 208 -4.46 -26.93 -3.80
N ARG A 209 -4.49 -28.24 -3.51
CA ARG A 209 -5.08 -29.24 -4.41
C ARG A 209 -6.55 -28.97 -4.65
N GLN A 210 -7.32 -28.66 -3.61
CA GLN A 210 -8.73 -28.31 -3.75
C GLN A 210 -8.92 -27.03 -4.57
N LYS A 211 -8.13 -25.99 -4.27
CA LYS A 211 -8.15 -24.73 -5.05
C LYS A 211 -7.84 -24.96 -6.53
N TYR A 212 -6.87 -25.82 -6.83
CA TYR A 212 -6.55 -26.19 -8.20
C TYR A 212 -7.76 -26.83 -8.91
N PHE A 213 -8.42 -27.80 -8.27
CA PHE A 213 -9.61 -28.44 -8.86
C PHE A 213 -10.77 -27.46 -9.03
N ASP A 214 -11.02 -26.57 -8.07
CA ASP A 214 -12.05 -25.54 -8.18
C ASP A 214 -11.80 -24.61 -9.37
N CYS A 215 -10.55 -24.16 -9.53
CA CYS A 215 -10.15 -23.32 -10.66
C CYS A 215 -10.24 -24.07 -12.00
N ALA A 216 -9.79 -25.33 -12.06
CA ALA A 216 -9.88 -26.15 -13.26
C ALA A 216 -11.34 -26.36 -13.68
N ASN A 217 -12.22 -26.68 -12.73
CA ASN A 217 -13.65 -26.85 -12.98
C ASN A 217 -14.30 -25.53 -13.45
N ALA A 218 -13.94 -24.40 -12.83
CA ALA A 218 -14.44 -23.09 -13.24
C ALA A 218 -13.99 -22.75 -14.67
N LEU A 219 -12.73 -23.04 -15.02
CA LEU A 219 -12.18 -22.82 -16.35
C LEU A 219 -12.86 -23.70 -17.40
N GLU A 220 -13.12 -24.97 -17.09
CA GLU A 220 -13.85 -25.87 -17.98
C GLU A 220 -15.28 -25.38 -18.23
N ARG A 221 -15.99 -24.96 -17.18
CA ARG A 221 -17.33 -24.34 -17.32
C ARG A 221 -17.30 -23.08 -18.17
N MET A 222 -16.30 -22.23 -17.98
CA MET A 222 -16.14 -21.01 -18.79
C MET A 222 -15.84 -21.33 -20.24
N LYS A 223 -15.00 -22.34 -20.51
CA LYS A 223 -14.70 -22.82 -21.85
C LYS A 223 -15.97 -23.32 -22.56
N THR A 224 -16.80 -24.11 -21.87
CA THR A 224 -18.09 -24.58 -22.42
C THR A 224 -19.02 -23.41 -22.73
N LYS A 225 -19.23 -22.49 -21.77
CA LYS A 225 -20.07 -21.30 -21.99
C LYS A 225 -19.57 -20.41 -23.13
N TYR A 226 -18.24 -20.25 -23.24
CA TYR A 226 -17.63 -19.50 -24.32
C TYR A 226 -17.90 -20.16 -25.68
N ASN A 227 -17.74 -21.48 -25.77
CA ASN A 227 -18.03 -22.21 -27.00
C ASN A 227 -19.53 -22.13 -27.38
N GLU A 228 -20.43 -22.28 -26.41
CA GLU A 228 -21.86 -22.09 -26.63
C GLU A 228 -22.18 -20.67 -27.11
N LEU A 229 -21.58 -19.65 -26.51
CA LEU A 229 -21.75 -18.26 -26.93
C LEU A 229 -21.21 -18.04 -28.33
N LYS A 230 -20.03 -18.59 -28.63
CA LYS A 230 -19.41 -18.52 -29.96
C LYS A 230 -20.31 -19.13 -31.03
N GLU A 231 -20.88 -20.31 -30.78
CA GLU A 231 -21.83 -20.92 -31.71
C GLU A 231 -23.11 -20.10 -31.87
N LYS A 232 -23.66 -19.56 -30.77
CA LYS A 232 -24.84 -18.66 -30.84
C LYS A 232 -24.56 -17.37 -31.61
N CYS A 233 -23.35 -16.83 -31.50
CA CYS A 233 -22.92 -15.63 -32.19
C CYS A 233 -22.46 -15.89 -33.63
N ARG A 234 -22.28 -17.15 -34.04
CA ARG A 234 -21.76 -17.52 -35.36
C ARG A 234 -22.55 -16.90 -36.53
N PRO A 235 -23.90 -16.91 -36.56
CA PRO A 235 -24.65 -16.29 -37.64
C PRO A 235 -24.43 -14.77 -37.72
N PHE A 236 -24.30 -14.12 -36.55
CA PHE A 236 -24.01 -12.69 -36.48
C PHE A 236 -22.58 -12.37 -36.97
N LEU A 237 -21.59 -13.20 -36.62
CA LEU A 237 -20.22 -13.05 -37.10
C LEU A 237 -20.14 -13.24 -38.63
N GLN A 238 -20.87 -14.21 -39.18
CA GLN A 238 -20.98 -14.38 -40.63
C GLN A 238 -21.68 -13.18 -41.30
N ALA A 239 -22.74 -12.65 -40.68
CA ALA A 239 -23.42 -11.45 -41.18
C ALA A 239 -22.51 -10.21 -41.13
N LEU A 240 -21.64 -10.08 -40.13
CA LEU A 240 -20.62 -9.03 -40.08
C LEU A 240 -19.59 -9.15 -41.21
N GLU A 241 -19.20 -10.37 -41.57
CA GLU A 241 -18.23 -10.63 -42.63
C GLU A 241 -18.78 -10.30 -44.02
N HIS A 242 -20.04 -10.68 -44.29
CA HIS A 242 -20.67 -10.46 -45.59
C HIS A 242 -21.41 -9.11 -45.72
N PHE A 243 -21.99 -8.60 -44.62
CA PHE A 243 -22.84 -7.40 -44.59
C PHE A 243 -22.56 -6.52 -43.36
N PRO A 244 -21.36 -5.92 -43.26
CA PRO A 244 -20.91 -5.24 -42.05
C PRO A 244 -21.77 -4.03 -41.65
N GLU A 245 -22.30 -3.26 -42.61
CA GLU A 245 -23.11 -2.07 -42.30
C GLU A 245 -24.49 -2.42 -41.71
N VAL A 246 -25.14 -3.44 -42.29
CA VAL A 246 -26.45 -3.91 -41.80
C VAL A 246 -26.32 -4.53 -40.42
N ALA A 247 -25.26 -5.30 -40.18
CA ALA A 247 -24.97 -5.88 -38.88
C ALA A 247 -24.68 -4.81 -37.81
N LYS A 248 -23.94 -3.74 -38.15
CA LYS A 248 -23.72 -2.59 -37.26
C LYS A 248 -25.02 -1.88 -36.90
N LEU A 249 -25.85 -1.56 -37.90
CA LEU A 249 -27.16 -0.94 -37.69
C LEU A 249 -28.09 -1.81 -36.81
N PHE A 250 -28.04 -3.13 -36.98
CA PHE A 250 -28.75 -4.06 -36.12
C PHE A 250 -28.27 -3.95 -34.66
N THR A 251 -26.96 -3.94 -34.41
CA THR A 251 -26.44 -3.80 -33.04
C THR A 251 -26.80 -2.47 -32.38
N GLU A 252 -26.82 -1.37 -33.13
CA GLU A 252 -27.22 -0.06 -32.61
C GLU A 252 -28.69 -0.04 -32.21
N LYS A 253 -29.58 -0.59 -33.04
CA LYS A 253 -31.01 -0.71 -32.70
C LYS A 253 -31.23 -1.61 -31.50
N VAL A 254 -30.53 -2.73 -31.42
CA VAL A 254 -30.60 -3.63 -30.26
C VAL A 254 -30.13 -2.93 -28.99
N LYS A 255 -29.05 -2.15 -29.04
CA LYS A 255 -28.55 -1.36 -27.90
C LYS A 255 -29.59 -0.32 -27.43
N GLN A 256 -30.24 0.37 -28.37
CA GLN A 256 -31.30 1.32 -28.06
C GLN A 256 -32.48 0.63 -27.35
N LEU A 257 -32.91 -0.54 -27.84
CA LEU A 257 -33.99 -1.32 -27.21
C LEU A 257 -33.66 -1.74 -25.78
N PHE A 258 -32.42 -2.20 -25.52
CA PHE A 258 -32.01 -2.54 -24.15
C PHE A 258 -31.96 -1.32 -23.24
N SER A 259 -31.46 -0.18 -23.72
CA SER A 259 -31.44 1.06 -22.93
C SER A 259 -32.84 1.54 -22.55
N PHE A 260 -33.80 1.40 -23.47
CA PHE A 260 -35.21 1.71 -23.21
C PHE A 260 -35.81 0.76 -22.17
N LYS A 261 -35.56 -0.55 -22.32
CA LYS A 261 -36.05 -1.56 -21.39
C LYS A 261 -35.48 -1.38 -19.97
N GLU A 262 -34.20 -1.06 -19.85
CA GLU A 262 -33.59 -0.77 -18.54
C GLU A 262 -34.18 0.48 -17.89
N ALA A 263 -34.43 1.54 -18.67
CA ALA A 263 -35.07 2.75 -18.16
C ALA A 263 -36.49 2.47 -17.66
N GLN A 264 -37.24 1.65 -18.40
CA GLN A 264 -38.58 1.21 -18.01
C GLN A 264 -38.55 0.38 -16.71
N GLU A 265 -37.64 -0.57 -16.58
CA GLU A 265 -37.49 -1.39 -15.36
C GLU A 265 -37.07 -0.55 -14.13
N ARG A 266 -36.22 0.47 -14.31
CA ARG A 266 -35.85 1.40 -13.23
C ARG A 266 -37.03 2.25 -12.81
N ALA A 267 -37.77 2.81 -13.76
CA ALA A 267 -38.98 3.59 -13.49
C ALA A 267 -40.04 2.75 -12.75
N GLU A 268 -40.20 1.48 -13.14
CA GLU A 268 -41.14 0.57 -12.47
C GLU A 268 -40.69 0.24 -11.03
N LYS A 269 -39.39 0.01 -10.81
CA LYS A 269 -38.84 -0.20 -9.45
C LYS A 269 -39.03 1.03 -8.57
N GLU A 270 -38.74 2.22 -9.08
CA GLU A 270 -38.92 3.48 -8.36
C GLU A 270 -40.41 3.75 -8.06
N ALA A 271 -41.31 3.46 -8.99
CA ALA A 271 -42.75 3.57 -8.76
C ALA A 271 -43.23 2.62 -7.67
N ARG A 272 -42.80 1.34 -7.70
CA ARG A 272 -43.11 0.36 -6.66
C ARG A 272 -42.55 0.77 -5.29
N GLU A 273 -41.37 1.38 -5.26
CA GLU A 273 -40.75 1.84 -4.01
C GLU A 273 -41.48 3.07 -3.44
N LYS A 274 -41.87 4.03 -4.30
CA LYS A 274 -42.72 5.17 -3.91
C LYS A 274 -44.07 4.72 -3.36
N GLU A 275 -44.74 3.80 -4.04
CA GLU A 275 -46.01 3.22 -3.57
C GLU A 275 -45.84 2.53 -2.20
N ARG A 276 -44.74 1.79 -2.01
CA ARG A 276 -44.42 1.15 -0.73
C ARG A 276 -44.20 2.19 0.37
N GLN A 277 -43.48 3.28 0.09
CA GLN A 277 -43.26 4.36 1.04
C GLN A 277 -44.55 5.10 1.39
N GLU A 278 -45.44 5.35 0.43
CA GLU A 278 -46.75 5.96 0.66
C GLU A 278 -47.66 5.07 1.52
N ARG A 279 -47.70 3.76 1.24
CA ARG A 279 -48.41 2.79 2.10
C ARG A 279 -47.88 2.78 3.54
N ILE A 280 -46.57 2.91 3.73
CA ILE A 280 -45.96 3.00 5.07
C ILE A 280 -46.33 4.33 5.76
N LYS A 281 -46.30 5.45 5.05
CA LYS A 281 -46.71 6.77 5.57
C LYS A 281 -48.19 6.78 5.96
N ALA A 282 -49.08 6.26 5.11
CA ALA A 282 -50.51 6.15 5.39
C ALA A 282 -50.80 5.30 6.64
N ARG A 283 -50.09 4.16 6.81
CA ARG A 283 -50.18 3.33 8.03
C ARG A 283 -49.69 4.05 9.29
N ARG A 284 -48.65 4.87 9.20
CA ARG A 284 -48.14 5.68 10.32
C ARG A 284 -49.12 6.79 10.71
N ASN A 285 -49.68 7.50 9.74
CA ASN A 285 -50.68 8.55 9.99
C ASN A 285 -51.94 8.00 10.64
N LYS A 286 -52.41 6.82 10.22
CA LYS A 286 -53.59 6.17 10.84
C LYS A 286 -53.35 5.82 12.32
N ARG A 287 -52.16 5.32 12.66
CA ARG A 287 -51.77 5.04 14.06
C ARG A 287 -51.57 6.30 14.92
N GLY A 288 -51.29 7.45 14.30
CA GLY A 288 -51.17 8.73 14.99
C GLY A 288 -52.50 9.39 15.32
N MET A 289 -53.57 9.09 14.58
CA MET A 289 -54.93 9.59 14.86
C MET A 289 -55.71 8.76 15.89
N GLU A 290 -55.23 7.57 16.24
CA GLU A 290 -55.83 6.68 17.25
C GLU A 290 -55.25 6.89 18.67
N ARG A 291 -54.42 7.91 18.87
CA ARG A 291 -53.88 8.36 20.17
C ARG A 291 -54.38 9.76 20.47
#